data_AF-A0A067G4D3-F1
#
_entry.id   AF-A0A067G4D3-F1
#
_cell.length_a   1.000
_cell.length_b   1.000
_cell.length_c   1.000
_cell.angle_alpha   90.00
_cell.angle_beta   90.00
_cell.angle_gamma   90.00
#
_symmetry.space_group_name_H-M   'P 1'
#
loop_
_entity.id
_entity.type
_entity.pdbx_description
1 polymer ?
#
loop_
_entity_poly.entity_id
_entity_poly.type
_entity_poly.pdbx_seq_one_letter_code
_entity_poly.pdbx_strand_id
1 'polypeptide(L)'
;MVVGVLALQGSFNEHIAALKRLGVKGVEIRKPDQLQNVSSLIIPGGESTTMARLAEYHNLFPALREFVKMGKPVWGTCAGLIFLANKAVGQKLGGQELVGGLDCTVHRNFFGSQIQSFEAELSVPALASQEGGPETFRGVFIRAPAVLDVGPDVDVLADYPVPSNKVLYSSSTVEIQEVCLMPF
;
A
#
# COMPACT_ATOMS: atom_id res chain seq x y z
N MET A 1 -4.42 -23.68 6.10
CA MET A 1 -4.48 -22.22 6.32
C MET A 1 -5.27 -21.59 5.17
N VAL A 2 -6.17 -20.65 5.43
CA VAL A 2 -6.97 -19.96 4.40
C VAL A 2 -6.61 -18.49 4.42
N VAL A 3 -6.22 -17.97 3.25
CA VAL A 3 -5.81 -16.57 3.08
C VAL A 3 -6.95 -15.82 2.42
N GLY A 4 -7.42 -14.75 3.05
CA GLY A 4 -8.38 -13.84 2.46
C GLY A 4 -7.70 -12.89 1.47
N VAL A 5 -8.36 -12.56 0.36
CA VAL A 5 -7.92 -11.51 -0.57
C VAL A 5 -9.07 -10.52 -0.72
N LEU A 6 -8.86 -9.26 -0.37
CA LEU A 6 -9.89 -8.23 -0.50
C LEU A 6 -10.26 -8.05 -1.98
N ALA A 7 -11.52 -8.31 -2.32
CA ALA A 7 -12.01 -8.42 -3.69
C ALA A 7 -13.07 -7.37 -4.04
N LEU A 8 -12.88 -6.12 -3.60
CA LEU A 8 -13.77 -5.01 -3.93
C LEU A 8 -13.51 -4.48 -5.34
N GLN A 9 -12.24 -4.24 -5.65
CA GLN A 9 -11.70 -3.79 -6.93
C GLN A 9 -10.20 -4.13 -6.94
N GLY A 10 -9.59 -4.21 -8.13
CA GLY A 10 -8.15 -4.34 -8.28
C GLY A 10 -7.71 -5.76 -8.66
N SER A 11 -6.42 -6.02 -8.49
CA SER A 11 -5.72 -7.23 -8.96
C SER A 11 -5.83 -8.39 -7.96
N PHE A 12 -7.03 -8.67 -7.47
CA PHE A 12 -7.25 -9.78 -6.54
C PHE A 12 -7.09 -11.15 -7.21
N ASN A 13 -7.41 -11.27 -8.50
CA ASN A 13 -7.28 -12.51 -9.27
C ASN A 13 -5.82 -12.98 -9.37
N GLU A 14 -4.89 -12.05 -9.57
CA GLU A 14 -3.45 -12.32 -9.64
C GLU A 14 -2.93 -12.87 -8.31
N HIS A 15 -3.39 -12.31 -7.19
CA HIS A 15 -3.08 -12.80 -5.84
C HIS A 15 -3.67 -14.19 -5.57
N ILE A 16 -4.92 -14.44 -5.95
CA ILE A 16 -5.54 -15.77 -5.84
C ILE A 16 -4.77 -16.79 -6.69
N ALA A 17 -4.36 -16.42 -7.91
CA ALA A 17 -3.56 -17.28 -8.77
C ALA A 17 -2.17 -17.57 -8.19
N ALA A 18 -1.51 -16.58 -7.57
CA ALA A 18 -0.24 -16.75 -6.89
C ALA A 18 -0.36 -17.71 -5.69
N LEU A 19 -1.36 -17.51 -4.83
CA LEU A 19 -1.63 -18.42 -3.70
C LEU A 19 -1.89 -19.86 -4.18
N LYS A 20 -2.65 -20.04 -5.27
CA LYS A 20 -2.91 -21.36 -5.86
C LYS A 20 -1.63 -22.05 -6.31
N ARG A 21 -0.67 -21.32 -6.91
CA ARG A 21 0.63 -21.86 -7.32
C ARG A 21 1.47 -22.32 -6.12
N LEU A 22 1.28 -21.69 -4.96
CA LEU A 22 1.91 -22.08 -3.69
C LEU A 22 1.15 -23.20 -2.95
N GLY A 23 0.06 -23.74 -3.53
CA GLY A 23 -0.79 -24.73 -2.85
C GLY A 23 -1.63 -24.17 -1.70
N VAL A 24 -1.74 -22.84 -1.59
CA VAL A 24 -2.50 -22.15 -0.54
C VAL A 24 -3.91 -21.81 -1.03
N LYS A 25 -4.92 -22.08 -0.19
CA LYS A 25 -6.31 -21.73 -0.49
C LYS A 25 -6.53 -20.23 -0.26
N GLY A 26 -6.59 -19.47 -1.35
CA GLY A 26 -7.08 -18.09 -1.37
C GLY A 26 -8.60 -18.03 -1.46
N VAL A 27 -9.23 -17.12 -0.71
CA VAL A 27 -10.67 -16.83 -0.79
C VAL A 27 -10.93 -15.35 -0.92
N GLU A 28 -11.94 -14.97 -1.69
CA GLU A 28 -12.32 -13.58 -1.86
C GLU A 28 -13.05 -13.04 -0.61
N ILE A 29 -12.66 -11.84 -0.20
CA ILE A 29 -13.30 -11.09 0.88
C ILE A 29 -14.00 -9.87 0.26
N ARG A 30 -15.32 -9.86 0.33
CA ARG A 30 -16.22 -8.79 -0.16
C ARG A 30 -17.13 -8.25 0.95
N LYS A 31 -17.26 -8.97 2.06
CA LYS A 31 -18.14 -8.62 3.19
C LYS A 31 -17.43 -8.80 4.53
N PRO A 32 -17.84 -8.04 5.58
CA PRO A 32 -17.21 -8.11 6.90
C PRO A 32 -17.20 -9.50 7.53
N ASP A 33 -18.30 -10.26 7.44
CA ASP A 33 -18.45 -11.58 8.04
C ASP A 33 -17.44 -12.61 7.50
N GLN A 34 -16.97 -12.43 6.27
CA GLN A 34 -16.02 -13.34 5.63
C GLN A 34 -14.62 -13.29 6.27
N LEU A 35 -14.26 -12.18 6.92
CA LEU A 35 -12.99 -12.01 7.63
C LEU A 35 -12.84 -12.96 8.83
N GLN A 36 -13.94 -13.46 9.36
CA GLN A 36 -13.93 -14.41 10.48
C GLN A 36 -13.38 -15.78 10.08
N ASN A 37 -13.44 -16.12 8.78
CA ASN A 37 -13.09 -17.44 8.26
C ASN A 37 -11.65 -17.53 7.71
N VAL A 38 -10.85 -16.48 7.88
CA VAL A 38 -9.47 -16.42 7.37
C VAL A 38 -8.47 -16.07 8.46
N SER A 39 -7.26 -16.63 8.30
CA SER A 39 -6.15 -16.45 9.24
C SER A 39 -5.27 -15.25 8.89
N SER A 40 -5.23 -14.88 7.62
CA SER A 40 -4.45 -13.77 7.10
C SER A 40 -5.18 -13.10 5.93
N LEU A 41 -4.78 -11.88 5.60
CA LEU A 41 -5.44 -11.06 4.59
C LEU A 41 -4.42 -10.44 3.62
N ILE A 42 -4.74 -10.45 2.34
CA ILE A 42 -4.04 -9.66 1.31
C ILE A 42 -4.97 -8.53 0.88
N ILE A 43 -4.45 -7.30 0.89
CA ILE A 43 -5.09 -6.13 0.28
C ILE A 43 -4.35 -5.84 -1.04
N PRO A 44 -4.99 -6.10 -2.19
CA PRO A 44 -4.30 -6.09 -3.47
C PRO A 44 -4.02 -4.67 -3.98
N GLY A 45 -3.26 -4.59 -5.08
CA GLY A 45 -3.14 -3.37 -5.88
C GLY A 45 -4.45 -3.05 -6.61
N GLY A 46 -4.65 -1.78 -6.95
CA GLY A 46 -5.90 -1.30 -7.56
C GLY A 46 -6.00 0.22 -7.51
N GLU A 47 -7.20 0.74 -7.67
CA GLU A 47 -7.50 2.16 -7.49
C GLU A 47 -7.98 2.38 -6.04
N SER A 48 -7.09 2.93 -5.21
CA SER A 48 -7.30 3.03 -3.76
C SER A 48 -8.53 3.83 -3.36
N THR A 49 -8.92 4.88 -4.11
CA THR A 49 -10.14 5.65 -3.76
C THR A 49 -11.41 4.88 -4.03
N THR A 50 -11.46 4.11 -5.12
CA THR A 50 -12.58 3.26 -5.50
C THR A 50 -12.72 2.12 -4.51
N MET A 51 -11.60 1.47 -4.17
CA MET A 51 -11.57 0.44 -3.13
C MET A 51 -12.08 1.00 -1.80
N ALA A 52 -11.68 2.21 -1.40
CA ALA A 52 -12.10 2.81 -0.14
C ALA A 52 -13.60 3.12 -0.13
N ARG A 53 -14.13 3.71 -1.20
CA ARG A 53 -15.58 3.96 -1.35
C ARG A 53 -16.40 2.68 -1.29
N LEU A 54 -15.94 1.61 -1.94
CA LEU A 54 -16.60 0.30 -1.87
C LEU A 54 -16.50 -0.31 -0.46
N ALA A 55 -15.36 -0.15 0.21
CA ALA A 55 -15.17 -0.62 1.58
C ALA A 55 -16.10 0.11 2.55
N GLU A 56 -16.23 1.42 2.42
CA GLU A 56 -17.17 2.23 3.18
C GLU A 56 -18.62 1.83 2.91
N TYR A 57 -18.99 1.70 1.63
CA TYR A 57 -20.33 1.27 1.21
C TYR A 57 -20.73 -0.10 1.80
N HIS A 58 -19.78 -1.02 1.92
CA HIS A 58 -19.99 -2.34 2.52
C HIS A 58 -19.69 -2.41 4.02
N ASN A 59 -19.43 -1.28 4.68
CA ASN A 59 -19.07 -1.19 6.10
C ASN A 59 -17.91 -2.13 6.50
N LEU A 60 -16.89 -2.22 5.64
CA LEU A 60 -15.72 -3.09 5.83
C LEU A 60 -14.66 -2.48 6.73
N PHE A 61 -14.53 -1.16 6.81
CA PHE A 61 -13.47 -0.51 7.57
C PHE A 61 -13.40 -0.93 9.05
N PRO A 62 -14.53 -0.98 9.80
CA PRO A 62 -14.49 -1.45 11.19
C PRO A 62 -13.93 -2.87 11.30
N ALA A 63 -14.36 -3.79 10.43
CA ALA A 63 -13.92 -5.18 10.46
C ALA A 63 -12.46 -5.35 10.01
N LEU A 64 -12.00 -4.57 9.03
CA LEU A 64 -10.60 -4.56 8.61
C LEU A 64 -9.68 -4.04 9.71
N ARG A 65 -10.07 -2.95 10.38
CA ARG A 65 -9.33 -2.41 11.53
C ARG A 65 -9.24 -3.42 12.66
N GLU A 66 -10.35 -4.08 12.98
CA GLU A 66 -10.36 -5.13 14.00
C GLU A 66 -9.44 -6.29 13.63
N PHE A 67 -9.50 -6.75 12.38
CA PHE A 67 -8.63 -7.82 11.87
C PHE A 67 -7.15 -7.50 12.06
N VAL A 68 -6.74 -6.27 11.75
CA VAL A 68 -5.37 -5.78 11.94
C VAL A 68 -5.02 -5.67 13.43
N LYS A 69 -5.91 -5.10 14.26
CA LYS A 69 -5.71 -4.96 15.71
C LYS A 69 -5.54 -6.28 16.44
N MET A 70 -6.17 -7.35 15.95
CA MET A 70 -5.99 -8.71 16.46
C MET A 70 -4.59 -9.29 16.22
N GLY A 71 -3.69 -8.58 15.52
CA GLY A 71 -2.36 -9.05 15.19
C GLY A 71 -2.34 -10.15 14.11
N LYS A 72 -3.44 -10.31 13.36
CA LYS A 72 -3.47 -11.25 12.24
C LYS A 72 -2.59 -10.73 11.09
N PRO A 73 -1.86 -11.60 10.37
CA PRO A 73 -1.00 -11.15 9.26
C PRO A 73 -1.80 -10.48 8.14
N VAL A 74 -1.37 -9.28 7.73
CA VAL A 74 -1.94 -8.55 6.60
C VAL A 74 -0.85 -8.10 5.64
N TRP A 75 -1.04 -8.36 4.35
CA TRP A 75 -0.11 -7.95 3.29
C TRP A 75 -0.77 -6.96 2.35
N GLY A 76 -0.26 -5.73 2.30
CA GLY A 76 -0.75 -4.68 1.40
C GLY A 76 0.18 -4.46 0.21
N THR A 77 -0.33 -4.63 -1.01
CA THR A 77 0.44 -4.33 -2.24
C THR A 77 -0.09 -3.06 -2.92
N CYS A 78 0.76 -2.07 -3.18
CA CYS A 78 0.40 -0.80 -3.85
C CYS A 78 -0.79 -0.08 -3.19
N ALA A 79 -2.02 -0.24 -3.69
CA ALA A 79 -3.23 0.29 -3.05
C ALA A 79 -3.42 -0.27 -1.63
N GLY A 80 -3.05 -1.53 -1.40
CA GLY A 80 -3.06 -2.13 -0.07
C GLY A 80 -2.08 -1.48 0.91
N LEU A 81 -0.91 -1.03 0.44
CA LEU A 81 0.01 -0.25 1.28
C LEU A 81 -0.64 1.06 1.72
N ILE A 82 -1.33 1.76 0.81
CA ILE A 82 -2.06 2.99 1.15
C ILE A 82 -3.11 2.71 2.22
N PHE A 83 -3.85 1.58 2.13
CA PHE A 83 -4.84 1.21 3.13
C PHE A 83 -4.23 0.98 4.53
N LEU A 84 -3.07 0.32 4.61
CA LEU A 84 -2.44 -0.05 5.88
C LEU A 84 -1.65 1.09 6.54
N ALA A 85 -1.27 2.12 5.78
CA ALA A 85 -0.55 3.25 6.33
C ALA A 85 -1.36 4.00 7.40
N ASN A 86 -0.69 4.42 8.48
CA ASN A 86 -1.28 5.29 9.48
C ASN A 86 -1.57 6.70 8.93
N LYS A 87 -0.76 7.16 7.96
CA LYS A 87 -0.92 8.47 7.33
C LYS A 87 -0.73 8.37 5.82
N ALA A 88 -1.52 9.12 5.07
CA ALA A 88 -1.37 9.23 3.62
C ALA A 88 -1.49 10.67 3.13
N VAL A 89 -0.55 11.08 2.27
CA VAL A 89 -0.47 12.41 1.66
C VAL A 89 -0.60 12.33 0.13
N GLY A 90 -0.75 13.48 -0.53
CA GLY A 90 -1.03 13.53 -1.97
C GLY A 90 -2.45 13.08 -2.33
N GLN A 91 -3.39 13.22 -1.40
CA GLN A 91 -4.80 12.90 -1.58
C GLN A 91 -5.54 14.09 -2.22
N LYS A 92 -6.62 13.82 -2.96
CA LYS A 92 -7.55 14.88 -3.40
C LYS A 92 -8.36 15.39 -2.20
N LEU A 93 -8.97 16.57 -2.35
CA LEU A 93 -9.89 17.16 -1.36
C LEU A 93 -10.90 16.11 -0.86
N GLY A 94 -11.06 15.99 0.46
CA GLY A 94 -11.94 14.99 1.10
C GLY A 94 -11.22 13.74 1.63
N GLY A 95 -9.94 13.55 1.30
CA GLY A 95 -9.12 12.49 1.83
C GLY A 95 -9.58 11.08 1.43
N GLN A 96 -9.00 10.06 2.08
CA GLN A 96 -9.42 8.66 1.95
C GLN A 96 -9.36 8.00 3.32
N GLU A 97 -10.38 7.22 3.65
CA GLU A 97 -10.35 6.39 4.85
C GLU A 97 -9.26 5.30 4.75
N LEU A 98 -8.54 5.11 5.85
CA LEU A 98 -7.43 4.17 5.99
C LEU A 98 -7.80 3.09 7.01
N VAL A 99 -7.24 1.90 6.82
CA VAL A 99 -7.29 0.81 7.82
C VAL A 99 -6.28 1.08 8.93
N GLY A 100 -5.07 1.50 8.56
CA GLY A 100 -3.97 1.68 9.50
C GLY A 100 -3.36 0.35 9.96
N GLY A 101 -2.40 0.45 10.89
CA GLY A 101 -1.69 -0.69 11.49
C GLY A 101 -0.27 -0.90 10.97
N LEU A 102 0.12 -0.20 9.91
CA LEU A 102 1.53 0.00 9.57
C LEU A 102 1.92 1.44 9.92
N ASP A 103 2.88 1.59 10.83
CA ASP A 103 3.33 2.91 11.26
C ASP A 103 4.22 3.58 10.21
N CYS A 104 3.58 4.11 9.17
CA CYS A 104 4.26 4.81 8.11
C CYS A 104 3.42 5.93 7.51
N THR A 105 4.11 6.86 6.86
CA THR A 105 3.49 7.90 6.04
C THR A 105 3.69 7.58 4.56
N VAL A 106 2.60 7.49 3.81
CA VAL A 106 2.63 7.13 2.38
C VAL A 106 2.22 8.30 1.49
N HIS A 107 3.02 8.59 0.46
CA HIS A 107 2.65 9.50 -0.62
C HIS A 107 2.02 8.75 -1.79
N ARG A 108 0.80 9.12 -2.18
CA ARG A 108 0.11 8.50 -3.31
C ARG A 108 0.70 8.96 -4.65
N ASN A 109 0.80 8.05 -5.63
CA ASN A 109 1.29 8.35 -6.98
C ASN A 109 2.62 9.14 -7.01
N PHE A 110 3.56 8.80 -6.12
CA PHE A 110 4.77 9.59 -5.90
C PHE A 110 5.64 9.70 -7.16
N PHE A 111 5.75 8.62 -7.94
CA PHE A 111 6.53 8.60 -9.18
C PHE A 111 5.83 9.26 -10.37
N GLY A 112 4.62 9.77 -10.18
CA GLY A 112 3.86 10.51 -11.19
C GLY A 112 2.86 9.67 -11.99
N SER A 113 2.69 10.02 -13.27
CA SER A 113 1.67 9.46 -14.15
C SER A 113 1.97 8.02 -14.59
N GLN A 114 1.02 7.38 -15.29
CA GLN A 114 1.19 6.02 -15.81
C GLN A 114 2.47 5.86 -16.66
N ILE A 115 2.83 6.88 -17.44
CA ILE A 115 4.01 6.89 -18.33
C ILE A 115 5.32 6.78 -17.52
N GLN A 116 5.30 7.18 -16.25
CA GLN A 116 6.46 7.15 -15.37
C GLN A 116 6.58 5.84 -14.57
N SER A 117 5.76 4.84 -14.91
CA SER A 117 5.88 3.49 -14.35
C SER A 117 7.16 2.82 -14.84
N PHE A 118 7.81 2.05 -13.98
CA PHE A 118 9.10 1.43 -14.27
C PHE A 118 9.25 0.10 -13.55
N GLU A 119 10.33 -0.60 -13.87
CA GLU A 119 10.74 -1.80 -13.16
C GLU A 119 12.17 -1.59 -12.65
N ALA A 120 12.48 -2.18 -11.51
CA ALA A 120 13.82 -2.13 -10.93
C ALA A 120 14.13 -3.45 -10.20
N GLU A 121 15.39 -3.87 -10.24
CA GLU A 121 15.88 -4.92 -9.35
C GLU A 121 16.05 -4.34 -7.94
N LEU A 122 15.41 -4.97 -6.97
CA LEU A 122 15.51 -4.64 -5.55
C LEU A 122 16.49 -5.59 -4.89
N SER A 123 17.45 -5.04 -4.14
CA SER A 123 18.36 -5.83 -3.32
C SER A 123 17.65 -6.29 -2.05
N VAL A 124 17.64 -7.60 -1.79
CA VAL A 124 16.97 -8.24 -0.64
C VAL A 124 17.84 -9.31 0.06
N PRO A 125 19.15 -9.09 0.28
CA PRO A 125 20.05 -10.13 0.80
C PRO A 125 19.68 -10.60 2.21
N ALA A 126 19.19 -9.69 3.07
CA ALA A 126 18.74 -10.04 4.42
C ALA A 126 17.58 -11.05 4.37
N LEU A 127 16.57 -10.78 3.55
CA LEU A 127 15.42 -11.68 3.36
C LEU A 127 15.85 -13.01 2.74
N ALA A 128 16.70 -12.98 1.70
CA ALA A 128 17.21 -14.18 1.05
C ALA A 128 18.02 -15.07 2.03
N SER A 129 18.76 -14.47 2.96
CA SER A 129 19.52 -15.22 3.97
C SER A 129 18.64 -15.91 5.01
N GLN A 130 17.47 -15.32 5.33
CA GLN A 130 16.55 -15.84 6.35
C GLN A 130 15.56 -16.85 5.78
N GLU A 131 14.96 -16.54 4.64
CA GLU A 131 13.83 -17.28 4.04
C GLU A 131 14.24 -18.10 2.81
N GLY A 132 15.47 -17.91 2.31
CA GLY A 132 15.94 -18.46 1.05
C GLY A 132 15.48 -17.66 -0.18
N GLY A 133 15.99 -18.03 -1.36
CA GLY A 133 15.66 -17.39 -2.63
C GLY A 133 16.77 -16.49 -3.18
N PRO A 134 16.51 -15.76 -4.28
CA PRO A 134 17.48 -14.88 -4.89
C PRO A 134 17.73 -13.63 -4.03
N GLU A 135 18.97 -13.13 -4.05
CA GLU A 135 19.36 -11.89 -3.36
C GLU A 135 18.77 -10.62 -4.01
N THR A 136 18.16 -10.76 -5.19
CA THR A 136 17.45 -9.67 -5.85
C THR A 136 16.03 -10.07 -6.23
N PHE A 137 15.15 -9.08 -6.28
CA PHE A 137 13.76 -9.25 -6.68
C PHE A 137 13.33 -8.16 -7.67
N ARG A 138 12.73 -8.56 -8.79
CA ARG A 138 12.18 -7.62 -9.78
C ARG A 138 10.95 -6.91 -9.22
N GLY A 139 11.11 -5.65 -8.82
CA GLY A 139 10.03 -4.75 -8.42
C GLY A 139 9.37 -4.10 -9.64
N VAL A 140 8.04 -4.20 -9.73
CA VAL A 140 7.23 -3.58 -10.79
C VAL A 140 6.45 -2.41 -10.20
N PHE A 141 6.81 -1.18 -10.58
CA PHE A 141 6.32 0.06 -9.99
C PHE A 141 5.35 0.76 -10.95
N ILE A 142 4.06 0.41 -10.86
CA ILE A 142 3.00 1.00 -11.68
C ILE A 142 2.27 2.09 -10.88
N ARG A 143 2.51 3.35 -11.23
CA ARG A 143 2.02 4.53 -10.47
C ARG A 143 2.21 4.37 -8.95
N ALA A 144 3.35 3.81 -8.57
CA ALA A 144 3.55 3.31 -7.23
C ALA A 144 3.47 4.45 -6.19
N PRO A 145 2.89 4.17 -5.00
CA PRO A 145 3.09 5.04 -3.85
C PRO A 145 4.55 4.97 -3.37
N ALA A 146 4.96 5.95 -2.56
CA ALA A 146 6.22 5.92 -1.82
C ALA A 146 5.96 6.00 -0.32
N VAL A 147 6.76 5.28 0.47
CA VAL A 147 6.81 5.47 1.92
C VAL A 147 7.78 6.62 2.18
N LEU A 148 7.30 7.68 2.84
CA LEU A 148 8.09 8.87 3.14
C LEU A 148 8.81 8.78 4.47
N ASP A 149 8.19 8.10 5.44
CA ASP A 149 8.66 7.96 6.80
C ASP A 149 8.08 6.70 7.42
N VAL A 150 8.82 6.09 8.35
CA VAL A 150 8.45 4.87 9.06
C VAL A 150 8.70 5.02 10.56
N GLY A 151 7.84 4.42 11.36
CA GLY A 151 7.98 4.37 12.80
C GLY A 151 9.13 3.47 13.27
N PRO A 152 9.50 3.55 14.56
CA PRO A 152 10.66 2.85 15.11
C PRO A 152 10.53 1.32 15.09
N ASP A 153 9.30 0.80 15.09
CA ASP A 153 9.02 -0.64 15.09
C ASP A 153 8.84 -1.22 13.67
N VAL A 154 9.02 -0.40 12.63
CA VAL A 154 8.91 -0.84 11.23
C VAL A 154 10.27 -1.28 10.71
N ASP A 155 10.36 -2.55 10.32
CA ASP A 155 11.54 -3.09 9.65
C ASP A 155 11.48 -2.85 8.13
N VAL A 156 12.53 -2.25 7.57
CA VAL A 156 12.63 -1.96 6.14
C VAL A 156 13.35 -3.12 5.46
N LEU A 157 12.57 -4.03 4.87
CA LEU A 157 13.08 -5.25 4.24
C LEU A 157 13.80 -4.99 2.90
N ALA A 158 13.45 -3.90 2.22
CA ALA A 158 14.01 -3.50 0.93
C ALA A 158 13.73 -2.03 0.67
N ASP A 159 14.64 -1.34 -0.02
CA ASP A 159 14.45 0.03 -0.49
C ASP A 159 14.91 0.21 -1.94
N TYR A 160 14.49 1.32 -2.54
CA TYR A 160 14.93 1.73 -3.87
C TYR A 160 15.40 3.18 -3.82
N PRO A 161 16.67 3.47 -4.17
CA PRO A 161 17.19 4.83 -4.19
C PRO A 161 16.42 5.70 -5.19
N VAL A 162 15.73 6.72 -4.70
CA VAL A 162 15.02 7.68 -5.54
C VAL A 162 15.99 8.77 -6.01
N PRO A 163 16.18 8.99 -7.32
CA PRO A 163 17.01 10.08 -7.81
C PRO A 163 16.52 11.46 -7.32
N SER A 164 17.43 12.32 -6.89
CA SER A 164 17.15 13.60 -6.20
C SER A 164 16.26 14.55 -7.02
N ASN A 165 16.32 14.47 -8.35
CA ASN A 165 15.50 15.27 -9.26
C ASN A 165 14.00 14.89 -9.25
N LYS A 166 13.63 13.69 -8.79
CA LYS A 166 12.23 13.27 -8.66
C LYS A 166 11.58 13.77 -7.37
N VAL A 167 12.37 14.01 -6.31
CA VAL A 167 11.89 14.55 -5.03
C VAL A 167 11.38 16.00 -5.20
N LEU A 168 12.04 16.78 -6.04
CA LEU A 168 11.69 18.19 -6.30
C LEU A 168 10.29 18.40 -6.90
N TYR A 169 9.76 17.40 -7.61
CA TYR A 169 8.40 17.44 -8.16
C TYR A 169 7.32 17.12 -7.11
N SER A 170 7.65 16.46 -6.00
CA SER A 170 6.69 16.20 -4.91
C SER A 170 6.63 17.33 -3.88
N SER A 171 7.69 18.14 -3.78
CA SER A 171 7.74 19.29 -2.87
C SER A 171 7.12 20.57 -3.43
N SER A 172 6.89 20.66 -4.75
CA SER A 172 6.38 21.88 -5.40
C SER A 172 4.88 22.14 -5.21
N THR A 173 4.18 21.31 -4.43
CA THR A 173 2.78 21.51 -4.02
C THR A 173 2.60 21.97 -2.57
N VAL A 174 3.68 22.32 -1.85
CA VAL A 174 3.61 22.97 -0.54
C VAL A 174 3.82 24.48 -0.71
N GLU A 175 2.69 25.19 -0.74
CA GLU A 175 2.46 26.63 -0.45
C GLU A 175 3.54 27.66 -0.84
N ILE A 176 3.26 28.41 -1.92
CA ILE A 176 3.69 29.81 -2.03
C ILE A 176 2.66 30.64 -1.27
N GLN A 177 2.95 30.97 -0.01
CA GLN A 177 2.28 32.06 0.69
C GLN A 177 3.12 33.33 0.48
N GLU A 178 2.87 34.02 -0.63
CA GLU A 178 3.47 35.34 -0.89
C GLU A 178 2.91 36.34 0.13
N VAL A 179 3.75 36.73 1.08
CA VAL A 179 3.48 37.82 2.02
C VAL A 179 3.45 39.12 1.22
N CYS A 180 2.27 39.74 1.19
CA CYS A 180 2.01 41.07 0.67
C CYS A 180 2.92 42.09 1.37
N LEU A 181 3.91 42.63 0.66
CA LEU A 181 4.60 43.87 1.03
C LEU A 181 4.01 45.00 0.20
N MET A 182 3.23 45.86 0.85
CA MET A 182 2.78 47.13 0.28
C MET A 182 3.94 48.13 0.26
N PRO A 183 4.12 48.90 -0.82
CA PRO A 183 5.11 49.98 -0.86
C PRO A 183 4.54 51.29 -0.32
N PHE A 184 5.38 52.02 0.42
CA PHE A 184 5.29 53.48 0.57
C PHE A 184 5.73 54.16 -0.74
#